data_AF-G2GPG3-F1
#
_entry.id   AF-G2GPG3-F1
#
_cell.length_a   1.000
_cell.length_b   1.000
_cell.length_c   1.000
_cell.angle_alpha   90.00
_cell.angle_beta   90.00
_cell.angle_gamma   90.00
#
_symmetry.space_group_name_H-M   'P 1'
#
loop_
_entity.id
_entity.type
_entity.pdbx_description
1 polymer ?
#
loop_
_entity_poly.entity_id
_entity_poly.type
_entity_poly.pdbx_seq_one_letter_code
_entity_poly.pdbx_strand_id
1 'polypeptide(L)'
;MKPQLEDTEFWVGTFHGSHDGTTATVTATRDDTRPEPYVWTCTCGASRSFPTEHGVWPTAWRHTHPTRFDRLRSWAARRFRTAR
;
A
#
# COMPACT_ATOMS: atom_id res chain seq x y z
N MET A 1 7.68 -1.19 38.96
CA MET A 1 7.56 -0.84 37.54
C MET A 1 7.42 -2.16 36.77
N LYS A 2 6.23 -2.46 36.24
CA LYS A 2 6.01 -3.69 35.46
C LYS A 2 6.65 -3.47 34.08
N PRO A 3 7.47 -4.38 33.55
CA PRO A 3 7.93 -4.25 32.17
C PRO A 3 6.71 -4.28 31.27
N GLN A 4 6.51 -3.20 30.50
CA GLN A 4 5.63 -3.25 29.34
C GLN A 4 6.35 -4.17 28.36
N LEU A 5 5.83 -5.39 28.19
CA LEU A 5 6.19 -6.19 27.02
C LEU A 5 5.69 -5.38 25.83
N GLU A 6 6.62 -4.91 25.01
CA GLU A 6 6.28 -4.38 23.70
C GLU A 6 5.67 -5.55 22.91
N ASP A 7 4.34 -5.59 22.85
CA ASP A 7 3.62 -6.63 22.12
C ASP A 7 4.02 -6.53 20.64
N THR A 8 4.91 -7.44 20.23
CA THR A 8 5.37 -7.55 18.85
C THR A 8 4.25 -8.17 18.03
N GLU A 9 3.71 -7.42 17.06
CA GLU A 9 2.61 -7.91 16.23
C GLU A 9 3.06 -8.22 14.80
N PHE A 10 2.46 -9.28 14.25
CA PHE A 10 2.61 -9.67 12.85
C PHE A 10 1.24 -9.82 12.20
N TRP A 11 0.95 -8.98 11.21
CA TRP A 11 -0.30 -8.98 10.46
C TRP A 11 -0.04 -8.98 8.96
N VAL A 12 -0.82 -9.78 8.23
CA VAL A 12 -0.78 -9.81 6.76
C VAL A 12 -2.20 -9.70 6.23
N GLY A 13 -2.39 -8.80 5.27
CA GLY A 13 -3.67 -8.59 4.59
C GLY A 13 -3.48 -8.59 3.08
N THR A 14 -4.37 -9.28 2.37
CA THR A 14 -4.36 -9.35 0.91
C THR A 14 -5.60 -8.65 0.35
N PHE A 15 -5.40 -7.77 -0.62
CA PHE A 15 -6.46 -7.06 -1.33
C PHE A 15 -6.43 -7.42 -2.81
N HIS A 16 -7.58 -7.77 -3.35
CA HIS A 16 -7.75 -8.05 -4.78
C HIS A 16 -8.53 -6.94 -5.43
N GLY A 17 -8.12 -6.53 -6.62
CA GLY A 17 -8.84 -5.53 -7.41
C GLY A 17 -8.15 -5.27 -8.73
N SER A 18 -8.13 -4.01 -9.16
CA SER A 18 -7.49 -3.62 -10.41
C SER A 18 -6.70 -2.32 -10.26
N HIS A 19 -5.55 -2.28 -10.92
CA HIS A 19 -4.74 -1.08 -11.05
C HIS A 19 -4.53 -0.82 -12.55
N ASP A 20 -4.84 0.39 -13.00
CA ASP A 20 -4.71 0.79 -14.41
C ASP A 20 -5.40 -0.16 -15.42
N GLY A 21 -6.51 -0.78 -15.03
CA GLY A 21 -7.30 -1.69 -15.86
C GLY A 21 -6.77 -3.13 -15.89
N THR A 22 -5.70 -3.43 -15.16
CA THR A 22 -5.16 -4.80 -15.01
C THR A 22 -5.49 -5.33 -13.63
N THR A 23 -5.77 -6.63 -13.52
CA THR A 23 -5.94 -7.29 -12.22
C THR A 23 -4.71 -7.08 -11.35
N ALA A 24 -4.93 -6.69 -10.10
CA ALA A 24 -3.89 -6.38 -9.14
C ALA A 24 -4.20 -7.07 -7.82
N THR A 25 -3.19 -7.70 -7.22
CA THR A 25 -3.23 -8.19 -5.85
C THR A 25 -2.20 -7.43 -5.04
N VAL A 26 -2.61 -6.86 -3.92
CA VAL A 26 -1.71 -6.19 -2.97
C VAL A 26 -1.65 -7.00 -1.69
N THR A 27 -0.43 -7.34 -1.28
CA THR A 27 -0.14 -7.88 0.05
C THR A 27 0.42 -6.76 0.90
N ALA A 28 -0.24 -6.48 2.00
CA ALA A 28 0.22 -5.54 2.99
C ALA A 28 0.63 -6.32 4.26
N THR A 29 1.65 -5.82 4.94
CA THR A 29 2.33 -6.49 6.04
C THR A 29 2.64 -5.47 7.13
N ARG A 30 2.30 -5.83 8.36
CA ARG A 30 2.85 -5.25 9.58
C ARG A 30 3.71 -6.32 10.24
N ASP A 31 4.98 -6.02 10.43
CA ASP A 31 5.94 -6.88 11.11
C ASP A 31 6.79 -6.01 12.04
N ASP A 32 6.35 -5.87 13.29
CA ASP A 32 7.00 -4.98 14.27
C ASP A 32 8.42 -5.47 14.66
N THR A 33 8.86 -6.64 14.18
CA THR A 33 10.26 -7.10 14.34
C THR A 33 11.24 -6.42 13.37
N ARG A 34 10.73 -5.73 12.34
CA ARG A 34 11.55 -5.15 11.26
C ARG A 34 11.81 -3.66 11.45
N PRO A 35 12.96 -3.15 10.97
CA PRO A 35 13.22 -1.71 10.90
C PRO A 35 12.21 -0.94 10.04
N GLU A 36 11.67 -1.59 9.00
CA GLU A 36 10.57 -1.08 8.17
C GLU A 36 9.34 -1.98 8.35
N PRO A 37 8.57 -1.78 9.44
CA PRO A 37 7.56 -2.73 9.87
C PRO A 37 6.30 -2.70 9.00
N TYR A 38 6.01 -1.58 8.33
CA TYR A 38 4.75 -1.37 7.61
C TYR A 38 4.99 -1.23 6.12
N VAL A 39 4.62 -2.26 5.35
CA VAL A 39 4.88 -2.30 3.91
C VAL A 39 3.72 -2.92 3.16
N TRP A 40 3.51 -2.50 1.90
CA TRP A 40 2.74 -3.31 0.97
C TRP A 40 3.44 -3.46 -0.37
N THR A 41 3.14 -4.56 -1.05
CA THR A 41 3.64 -4.92 -2.39
C THR A 41 2.49 -5.35 -3.28
N CYS A 42 2.51 -4.94 -4.54
CA CYS A 42 1.49 -5.26 -5.54
C CYS A 42 2.08 -6.15 -6.64
N THR A 43 1.25 -7.03 -7.21
CA THR A 43 1.60 -7.82 -8.41
C THR A 43 1.93 -6.97 -9.64
N CYS A 44 1.57 -5.68 -9.65
CA CYS A 44 1.96 -4.75 -10.72
C CYS A 44 3.41 -4.24 -10.58
N GLY A 45 4.15 -4.67 -9.55
CA GLY A 45 5.52 -4.25 -9.27
C GLY A 45 5.64 -3.02 -8.37
N ALA A 46 4.53 -2.38 -7.99
CA ALA A 46 4.53 -1.28 -7.03
C ALA A 46 4.73 -1.79 -5.60
N SER A 47 5.49 -1.04 -4.80
CA SER A 47 5.62 -1.25 -3.37
C SER A 47 5.69 0.08 -2.64
N ARG A 48 5.37 0.08 -1.34
CA ARG A 48 5.48 1.26 -0.50
C ARG A 48 5.69 0.89 0.96
N SER A 49 6.62 1.57 1.62
CA SER A 49 6.81 1.53 3.07
C SER A 49 6.13 2.73 3.75
N PHE A 50 5.79 2.56 5.02
CA PHE A 50 5.14 3.56 5.85
C PHE A 50 5.86 3.70 7.20
N PRO A 51 5.91 4.92 7.77
CA PRO A 51 6.48 5.14 9.09
C PRO A 51 5.55 4.66 10.22
N THR A 52 4.25 4.50 9.94
CA THR A 52 3.23 4.05 10.90
C THR A 52 2.25 3.09 10.24
N GLU A 53 1.59 2.24 11.05
CA GLU A 53 0.61 1.25 10.58
C GLU A 53 -0.59 1.88 9.87
N HIS A 54 -0.96 3.12 10.22
CA HIS A 54 -2.18 3.76 9.75
C HIS A 54 -2.22 3.95 8.23
N GLY A 55 -1.05 3.97 7.58
CA GLY A 55 -0.95 4.10 6.12
C GLY A 55 -1.07 2.79 5.37
N VAL A 56 -0.71 1.64 5.96
CA VAL A 56 -0.43 0.42 5.20
C VAL A 56 -1.70 -0.17 4.58
N TRP A 57 -2.74 -0.39 5.38
CA TRP A 57 -4.00 -1.00 4.92
C TRP A 57 -4.84 -0.08 4.02
N PRO A 58 -5.08 1.19 4.39
CA PRO A 58 -5.92 2.07 3.56
C PRO A 58 -5.30 2.36 2.19
N THR A 59 -3.96 2.47 2.12
CA THR A 59 -3.29 2.71 0.83
C THR A 59 -3.21 1.45 -0.03
N ALA A 60 -3.03 0.27 0.58
CA ALA A 60 -3.12 -1.01 -0.10
C ALA A 60 -4.51 -1.21 -0.74
N TRP A 61 -5.57 -0.92 0.02
CA TRP A 61 -6.95 -0.93 -0.50
C TRP A 61 -7.14 0.04 -1.66
N ARG A 62 -6.76 1.31 -1.47
CA ARG A 62 -6.93 2.35 -2.50
C ARG A 62 -6.14 2.05 -3.78
N HIS A 63 -5.02 1.34 -3.67
CA HIS A 63 -4.23 0.94 -4.83
C HIS A 63 -4.97 -0.08 -5.72
N THR A 64 -5.70 -1.03 -5.12
CA THR A 64 -6.50 -2.02 -5.86
C THR A 64 -7.92 -1.53 -6.19
N HIS A 65 -8.38 -0.48 -5.50
CA HIS A 65 -9.70 0.13 -5.67
C HIS A 65 -9.57 1.62 -5.97
N PRO A 66 -8.97 2.02 -7.10
CA PRO A 66 -8.75 3.42 -7.41
C PRO A 66 -10.09 4.14 -7.60
N THR A 67 -10.24 5.26 -6.90
CA THR A 67 -11.41 6.13 -7.06
C THR A 67 -11.43 6.78 -8.45
N ARG A 68 -12.57 7.36 -8.85
CA ARG A 68 -12.65 8.14 -10.10
C ARG A 68 -11.65 9.30 -10.11
N PHE A 69 -11.44 9.94 -8.97
CA PHE A 69 -10.45 11.00 -8.81
C PHE A 69 -9.02 10.47 -8.99
N ASP A 70 -8.69 9.29 -8.44
CA ASP A 70 -7.38 8.67 -8.63
C ASP A 70 -7.10 8.37 -10.10
N ARG A 71 -8.11 7.85 -10.83
CA ARG A 71 -8.01 7.61 -12.27
C ARG A 71 -7.77 8.91 -13.04
N LEU A 72 -8.48 9.99 -12.71
CA LEU A 72 -8.28 11.29 -13.32
C LEU A 72 -6.87 11.84 -13.06
N ARG A 73 -6.39 11.75 -11.82
CA ARG A 73 -5.03 12.18 -11.44
C ARG A 73 -3.96 11.38 -12.18
N SER A 74 -4.13 10.06 -12.28
CA SER A 74 -3.23 9.19 -13.04
C SER A 74 -3.24 9.53 -14.54
N TRP A 75 -4.41 9.79 -15.12
CA TRP A 75 -4.54 10.26 -16.51
C TRP A 75 -3.80 11.58 -16.74
N ALA A 76 -4.02 12.57 -15.87
CA ALA A 76 -3.34 13.87 -15.97
C ALA A 76 -1.82 13.71 -15.85
N ALA A 77 -1.35 12.93 -14.87
CA ALA A 77 0.08 12.66 -14.67
C ALA A 77 0.72 11.92 -15.86
N ARG A 78 -0.02 11.08 -16.58
CA ARG A 78 0.45 10.48 -17.84
C ARG A 78 0.56 11.54 -18.93
N ARG A 79 -0.48 12.36 -19.12
CA ARG A 79 -0.52 13.40 -20.16
C ARG A 79 0.60 14.44 -20.01
N PHE A 80 0.92 14.86 -18.79
CA PHE A 80 2.02 15.79 -18.55
C PHE A 80 3.41 15.17 -18.69
N ARG A 81 3.57 13.86 -18.47
CA ARG A 81 4.85 13.15 -18.69
C ARG A 81 5.17 12.93 -20.16
N THR A 82 4.17 12.80 -21.02
CA THR A 82 4.35 12.69 -22.48
C THR A 82 4.52 14.06 -23.16
N ALA A 83 4.34 15.16 -22.43
CA ALA A 83 4.47 16.53 -22.93
C ALA A 83 5.85 17.17 -22.62
N ARG A 84 6.78 16.39 -22.06
CA ARG A 84 8.22 16.71 -21.95
C ARG A 84 8.98 15.83 -22.91
#